data_AF-D6Z4R1-F1
#
_entry.id   AF-D6Z4R1-F1
#
_cell.length_a   1.000
_cell.length_b   1.000
_cell.length_c   1.000
_cell.angle_alpha   90.00
_cell.angle_beta   90.00
_cell.angle_gamma   90.00
#
_symmetry.space_group_name_H-M   'P 1'
#
loop_
_entity.id
_entity.type
_entity.pdbx_description
1 polymer ?
#
loop_
_entity_poly.entity_id
_entity_poly.type
_entity_poly.pdbx_seq_one_letter_code
_entity_poly.pdbx_strand_id
1 'polypeptide(L)'
;MYLIIGSTPAGNWERVLPLLTEAGCVVPAAIGPSLEQACADLLGTAAASPAVLATNNDTASKQLDFAANDFAQAHLLLFHSRPETALAQAMAEQGNPDQTLEKWQQAAQQLLQVYRHNRQRASLVNIDCALAAPALFMKACHKRFGLKKAKPPHSNEAGSKNTESSDMHLLLAAQMVAQSAPTSELIAELEAGSLPLAEQPEPNINCQQIHQDYQAVTRQANELKEVKEENELLLLQLHQVQEELESYYLQLQSEQEKHRQAKSELAELKKEQKRHKAKVNQLNGRIDRLQKSTSWKITAPMRGLVKLVKPARKATS
;
A
#
# COMPACT_ATOMS: atom_id res chain seq x y z
N MET A 1 -39.54 -15.48 -30.24
CA MET A 1 -39.69 -14.49 -29.15
C MET A 1 -38.30 -14.01 -28.80
N TYR A 2 -38.02 -12.72 -28.87
CA TYR A 2 -36.68 -12.20 -28.63
C TYR A 2 -36.64 -11.52 -27.26
N LEU A 3 -35.62 -11.81 -26.46
CA LEU A 3 -35.42 -11.18 -25.15
C LEU A 3 -34.16 -10.32 -25.23
N ILE A 4 -34.29 -9.02 -25.11
CA ILE A 4 -33.15 -8.11 -25.14
C ILE A 4 -32.84 -7.69 -23.70
N ILE A 5 -31.58 -7.87 -23.30
CA ILE A 5 -31.06 -7.60 -21.96
C ILE A 5 -30.20 -6.34 -22.02
N GLY A 6 -30.56 -5.34 -21.20
CA GLY A 6 -29.74 -4.16 -20.95
C GLY A 6 -29.38 -4.08 -19.47
N SER A 7 -28.20 -3.55 -19.15
CA SER A 7 -27.77 -3.33 -17.77
C SER A 7 -27.13 -1.97 -17.59
N THR A 8 -27.18 -1.42 -16.38
CA THR A 8 -26.30 -0.32 -15.96
C THR A 8 -24.82 -0.77 -16.00
N PRO A 9 -23.86 0.16 -16.23
CA PRO A 9 -22.43 -0.11 -16.15
C PRO A 9 -22.07 -0.59 -14.74
N ALA A 10 -21.09 -1.50 -14.66
CA ALA A 10 -20.75 -2.27 -13.45
C ALA A 10 -21.89 -3.14 -12.88
N GLY A 11 -22.99 -3.34 -13.62
CA GLY A 11 -24.15 -4.06 -13.13
C GLY A 11 -23.92 -5.52 -12.76
N ASN A 12 -22.78 -6.13 -13.12
CA ASN A 12 -22.52 -7.55 -12.86
C ASN A 12 -23.73 -8.44 -13.26
N TRP A 13 -24.49 -8.05 -14.29
CA TRP A 13 -25.66 -8.78 -14.78
C TRP A 13 -25.29 -10.19 -15.26
N GLU A 14 -24.00 -10.41 -15.56
CA GLU A 14 -23.40 -11.72 -15.77
C GLU A 14 -23.68 -12.70 -14.64
N ARG A 15 -23.86 -12.22 -13.41
CA ARG A 15 -24.26 -13.05 -12.25
C ARG A 15 -25.65 -13.66 -12.40
N VAL A 16 -26.51 -13.06 -13.22
CA VAL A 16 -27.88 -13.53 -13.51
C VAL A 16 -27.92 -14.45 -14.73
N LEU A 17 -26.83 -14.54 -15.51
CA LEU A 17 -26.75 -15.44 -16.67
C LEU A 17 -27.07 -16.90 -16.33
N PRO A 18 -26.55 -17.51 -15.24
CA PRO A 18 -26.88 -18.88 -14.90
C PRO A 18 -28.39 -19.10 -14.70
N LEU A 19 -29.06 -18.13 -14.06
CA LEU A 19 -30.52 -18.17 -13.84
C LEU A 19 -31.29 -18.11 -15.16
N LEU A 20 -30.82 -17.32 -16.12
CA LEU A 20 -31.43 -17.21 -17.44
C LEU A 20 -31.17 -18.46 -18.29
N THR A 21 -29.96 -19.03 -18.24
CA THR A 21 -29.65 -20.29 -18.94
C THR A 21 -30.53 -21.43 -18.42
N GLU A 22 -30.73 -21.53 -17.11
CA GLU A 22 -31.65 -22.50 -16.50
C GLU A 22 -33.11 -22.29 -16.95
N ALA A 23 -33.52 -21.05 -17.22
CA ALA A 23 -34.84 -20.70 -17.78
C ALA A 23 -35.09 -21.22 -19.20
N GLY A 24 -34.10 -21.86 -19.83
CA GLY A 24 -34.15 -22.30 -21.22
C GLY A 24 -33.89 -21.17 -22.21
N CYS A 25 -33.32 -20.04 -21.78
CA CYS A 25 -32.80 -19.03 -22.67
C CYS A 25 -31.43 -19.49 -23.20
N VAL A 26 -31.31 -19.59 -24.53
CA VAL A 26 -30.01 -19.73 -25.17
C VAL A 26 -29.42 -18.32 -25.25
N VAL A 27 -28.44 -18.04 -24.39
CA VAL A 27 -27.70 -16.77 -24.44
C VAL A 27 -26.57 -16.94 -25.44
N PRO A 28 -26.63 -16.32 -26.65
CA PRO A 28 -25.49 -16.25 -27.53
C PRO A 28 -24.44 -15.36 -26.87
N ALA A 29 -23.20 -15.84 -26.84
CA ALA A 29 -22.06 -15.20 -26.20
C ALA A 29 -21.57 -13.92 -26.92
N ALA A 30 -22.47 -13.05 -27.37
CA ALA A 30 -22.12 -11.79 -28.02
C ALA A 30 -21.96 -10.67 -26.97
N ILE A 31 -20.85 -10.72 -26.24
CA ILE A 31 -20.27 -9.53 -25.60
C ILE A 31 -19.32 -8.95 -26.67
N GLY A 32 -19.83 -8.07 -27.55
CA GLY A 32 -19.07 -7.55 -28.70
C GLY A 32 -19.82 -6.44 -29.46
N PRO A 33 -19.13 -5.60 -30.26
CA PRO A 33 -19.60 -4.27 -30.59
C PRO A 33 -20.73 -4.29 -31.63
N SER A 34 -21.75 -3.46 -31.37
CA SER A 34 -22.98 -3.25 -32.13
C SER A 34 -24.03 -4.37 -32.02
N LEU A 35 -25.07 -4.08 -31.23
CA LEU A 35 -26.35 -4.80 -31.26
C LEU A 35 -26.88 -4.92 -32.70
N GLU A 36 -26.58 -3.95 -33.57
CA GLU A 36 -26.98 -3.94 -34.98
C GLU A 36 -26.47 -5.16 -35.77
N GLN A 37 -25.21 -5.58 -35.59
CA GLN A 37 -24.64 -6.76 -36.26
C GLN A 37 -25.22 -8.06 -35.69
N ALA A 38 -25.32 -8.17 -34.37
CA ALA A 38 -25.90 -9.35 -33.72
C ALA A 38 -27.41 -9.52 -34.04
N CYS A 39 -28.15 -8.41 -34.16
CA CYS A 39 -29.53 -8.39 -34.63
C CYS A 39 -29.64 -8.86 -36.10
N ALA A 40 -28.71 -8.43 -36.97
CA ALA A 40 -28.68 -8.85 -38.37
C ALA A 40 -28.40 -10.36 -38.52
N ASP A 41 -27.48 -10.92 -37.72
CA ASP A 41 -27.16 -12.35 -37.73
C ASP A 41 -28.30 -13.22 -37.18
N LEU A 42 -29.05 -12.73 -36.19
CA LEU A 42 -30.24 -13.39 -35.64
C LEU A 42 -31.47 -13.33 -36.55
N LEU A 43 -31.59 -12.31 -37.40
CA LEU A 43 -32.64 -12.23 -38.41
C LEU A 43 -32.44 -13.24 -39.54
N GLY A 44 -31.20 -13.65 -39.83
CA GLY A 44 -30.87 -14.67 -40.83
C GLY A 44 -31.13 -16.12 -40.37
N THR A 45 -31.23 -16.36 -39.05
CA THR A 45 -31.42 -17.69 -38.48
C THR A 45 -32.80 -17.79 -37.82
N ALA A 46 -33.72 -18.48 -38.48
CA ALA A 46 -35.06 -18.77 -37.95
C ALA A 46 -34.97 -19.74 -36.74
N ALA A 47 -34.58 -19.23 -35.57
CA ALA A 47 -34.45 -20.01 -34.36
C ALA A 47 -35.80 -20.11 -33.62
N ALA A 48 -36.29 -21.33 -33.45
CA ALA A 48 -37.53 -21.68 -32.75
C ALA A 48 -37.48 -21.50 -31.21
N SER A 49 -36.45 -20.85 -30.67
CA SER A 49 -36.21 -20.67 -29.23
C SER A 49 -35.97 -19.18 -28.90
N PRO A 50 -36.23 -18.74 -27.65
CA PRO A 50 -36.01 -17.36 -27.29
C PRO A 50 -34.53 -16.99 -27.35
N ALA A 51 -34.15 -16.18 -28.34
CA ALA A 51 -32.80 -15.66 -28.47
C ALA A 51 -32.63 -14.46 -27.55
N VAL A 52 -31.56 -14.49 -26.76
CA VAL A 52 -31.20 -13.41 -25.84
C VAL A 52 -30.16 -12.51 -26.48
N LEU A 53 -30.32 -11.21 -26.43
CA LEU A 53 -29.31 -10.25 -26.86
C LEU A 53 -28.92 -9.39 -25.67
N ALA A 54 -27.67 -9.44 -25.22
CA ALA A 54 -27.21 -8.66 -24.08
C ALA A 54 -26.33 -7.48 -24.52
N THR A 55 -26.51 -6.33 -23.90
CA THR A 55 -25.65 -5.16 -24.08
C THR A 55 -25.23 -4.58 -22.73
N ASN A 56 -23.96 -4.22 -22.63
CA ASN A 56 -23.32 -3.65 -21.44
C ASN A 56 -22.83 -2.21 -21.65
N ASN A 57 -23.20 -1.58 -22.77
CA ASN A 57 -22.54 -0.35 -23.23
C ASN A 57 -23.27 0.93 -22.79
N ASP A 58 -22.50 1.97 -22.48
CA ASP A 58 -22.96 3.34 -22.19
C ASP A 58 -23.72 4.02 -23.37
N THR A 59 -23.67 3.41 -24.55
CA THR A 59 -24.39 3.80 -25.77
C THR A 59 -25.64 2.97 -26.05
N ALA A 60 -26.01 2.08 -25.11
CA ALA A 60 -27.07 1.10 -25.30
C ALA A 60 -28.47 1.72 -25.47
N SER A 61 -28.75 2.93 -24.98
CA SER A 61 -30.11 3.51 -25.10
C SER A 61 -30.61 3.57 -26.54
N LYS A 62 -29.84 4.16 -27.46
CA LYS A 62 -30.22 4.27 -28.88
C LYS A 62 -30.31 2.90 -29.56
N GLN A 63 -29.42 1.98 -29.21
CA GLN A 63 -29.41 0.63 -29.81
C GLN A 63 -30.53 -0.25 -29.26
N LEU A 64 -30.89 -0.09 -27.98
CA LEU A 64 -32.01 -0.77 -27.34
C LEU A 64 -33.35 -0.25 -27.88
N ASP A 65 -33.50 1.07 -28.03
CA ASP A 65 -34.70 1.65 -28.64
C ASP A 65 -34.83 1.26 -30.11
N PHE A 66 -33.72 1.23 -30.87
CA PHE A 66 -33.70 0.74 -32.24
C PHE A 66 -34.12 -0.74 -32.32
N ALA A 67 -33.51 -1.61 -31.51
CA ALA A 67 -33.87 -3.02 -31.47
C ALA A 67 -35.32 -3.26 -30.99
N ALA A 68 -35.83 -2.45 -30.05
CA ALA A 68 -37.22 -2.55 -29.60
C ALA A 68 -38.25 -2.13 -30.67
N ASN A 69 -37.86 -1.23 -31.57
CA ASN A 69 -38.69 -0.78 -32.69
C ASN A 69 -38.67 -1.76 -33.86
N ASP A 70 -37.50 -2.28 -34.22
CA ASP A 70 -37.35 -3.22 -35.34
C ASP A 70 -37.93 -4.61 -35.04
N PHE A 71 -37.87 -5.04 -33.78
CA PHE A 71 -38.46 -6.31 -33.35
C PHE A 71 -39.79 -6.09 -32.61
N ALA A 72 -40.89 -6.01 -33.35
CA ALA A 72 -42.23 -5.81 -32.78
C ALA A 72 -42.62 -6.84 -31.71
N GLN A 73 -42.07 -8.06 -31.77
CA GLN A 73 -42.30 -9.17 -30.83
C GLN A 73 -41.19 -9.34 -29.77
N ALA A 74 -40.23 -8.41 -29.66
CA ALA A 74 -39.20 -8.46 -28.64
C ALA A 74 -39.71 -7.92 -27.30
N HIS A 75 -39.26 -8.56 -26.23
CA HIS A 75 -39.42 -8.08 -24.87
C HIS A 75 -38.08 -7.60 -24.33
N LEU A 76 -38.10 -6.50 -23.56
CA LEU A 76 -36.92 -5.92 -22.95
C LEU A 76 -36.87 -6.33 -21.47
N LEU A 77 -35.74 -6.85 -21.05
CA LEU A 77 -35.42 -7.12 -19.66
C LEU A 77 -34.24 -6.23 -19.25
N LEU A 78 -34.54 -5.19 -18.50
CA LEU A 78 -33.57 -4.18 -18.09
C LEU A 78 -33.15 -4.46 -16.65
N PHE A 79 -31.84 -4.56 -16.42
CA PHE A 79 -31.26 -4.77 -15.12
C PHE A 79 -30.63 -3.49 -14.59
N HIS A 80 -30.81 -3.23 -13.30
CA HIS A 80 -30.10 -2.17 -12.62
C HIS A 80 -29.45 -2.71 -11.35
N SER A 81 -28.27 -2.19 -11.03
CA SER A 81 -27.60 -2.38 -9.75
C SER A 81 -27.74 -1.14 -8.88
N ARG A 82 -27.58 -1.34 -7.57
CA ARG A 82 -27.48 -0.27 -6.59
C ARG A 82 -26.23 0.59 -6.83
N PRO A 83 -26.33 1.93 -6.84
CA PRO A 83 -25.15 2.79 -7.03
C PRO A 83 -24.09 2.58 -5.94
N GLU A 84 -24.51 2.21 -4.72
CA GLU A 84 -23.60 1.94 -3.61
C GLU A 84 -22.63 0.80 -3.95
N THR A 85 -23.12 -0.25 -4.61
CA THR A 85 -22.30 -1.40 -5.01
C THR A 85 -21.32 -1.07 -6.12
N ALA A 86 -21.76 -0.29 -7.11
CA ALA A 86 -20.91 0.16 -8.22
C ALA A 86 -19.80 1.10 -7.72
N LEU A 87 -20.14 2.01 -6.81
CA LEU A 87 -19.17 2.91 -6.18
C LEU A 87 -18.19 2.17 -5.29
N ALA A 88 -18.67 1.25 -4.45
CA ALA A 88 -17.80 0.49 -3.56
C ALA A 88 -16.79 -0.37 -4.34
N GLN A 89 -17.22 -0.96 -5.46
CA GLN A 89 -16.33 -1.67 -6.37
C GLN A 89 -15.32 -0.72 -7.03
N ALA A 90 -15.76 0.44 -7.51
CA ALA A 90 -14.86 1.41 -8.12
C ALA A 90 -13.80 1.92 -7.13
N MET A 91 -14.18 2.14 -5.86
CA MET A 91 -13.23 2.51 -4.80
C MET A 91 -12.23 1.37 -4.51
N ALA A 92 -12.68 0.11 -4.50
CA ALA A 92 -11.79 -1.04 -4.34
C ALA A 92 -10.77 -1.16 -5.50
N GLU A 93 -11.19 -0.82 -6.72
CA GLU A 93 -10.34 -0.79 -7.92
C GLU A 93 -9.49 0.50 -8.05
N GLN A 94 -9.45 1.36 -7.02
CA GLN A 94 -8.76 2.67 -7.00
C GLN A 94 -9.26 3.67 -8.04
N GLY A 95 -10.48 3.50 -8.53
CA GLY A 95 -11.16 4.42 -9.44
C GLY A 95 -11.68 5.69 -8.74
N ASN A 96 -11.98 6.71 -9.54
CA ASN A 96 -12.61 7.93 -9.04
C ASN A 96 -14.11 7.69 -8.77
N PRO A 97 -14.59 7.85 -7.51
CA PRO A 97 -15.99 7.60 -7.17
C PRO A 97 -16.95 8.63 -7.78
N ASP A 98 -16.56 9.90 -7.92
CA ASP A 98 -17.42 10.95 -8.48
C ASP A 98 -17.70 10.69 -9.97
N GLN A 99 -16.66 10.34 -10.73
CA GLN A 99 -16.81 9.98 -12.14
C GLN A 99 -17.65 8.71 -12.31
N THR A 100 -17.51 7.75 -11.40
CA THR A 100 -18.33 6.54 -11.40
C THR A 100 -19.79 6.86 -11.11
N LEU A 101 -20.06 7.75 -10.16
CA LEU A 101 -21.41 8.19 -9.84
C LEU A 101 -22.06 8.88 -11.03
N GLU A 102 -21.35 9.79 -11.70
CA GLU A 102 -21.84 10.46 -12.92
C GLU A 102 -22.17 9.48 -14.04
N LYS A 103 -21.26 8.52 -14.31
CA LYS A 103 -21.50 7.45 -15.29
C LYS A 103 -22.71 6.61 -14.93
N TRP A 104 -22.85 6.24 -13.65
CA TRP A 104 -24.00 5.48 -13.18
C TRP A 104 -25.30 6.29 -13.34
N GLN A 105 -25.32 7.57 -12.98
CA GLN A 105 -26.48 8.44 -13.14
C GLN A 105 -26.90 8.56 -14.61
N GLN A 106 -25.94 8.78 -15.51
CA GLN A 106 -26.20 8.87 -16.95
C GLN A 106 -26.79 7.57 -17.47
N ALA A 107 -26.24 6.42 -17.08
CA ALA A 107 -26.76 5.13 -17.48
C ALA A 107 -28.15 4.83 -16.89
N ALA A 108 -28.40 5.18 -15.63
CA ALA A 108 -29.70 5.03 -14.98
C ALA A 108 -30.78 5.88 -15.70
N GLN A 109 -30.46 7.12 -16.05
CA GLN A 109 -31.34 8.01 -16.82
C GLN A 109 -31.65 7.43 -18.20
N GLN A 110 -30.63 6.95 -18.91
CA GLN A 110 -30.80 6.31 -20.22
C GLN A 110 -31.67 5.06 -20.14
N LEU A 111 -31.48 4.24 -19.11
CA LEU A 111 -32.25 3.02 -18.89
C LEU A 111 -33.72 3.34 -18.59
N LEU A 112 -33.98 4.34 -17.76
CA LEU A 112 -35.32 4.85 -17.49
C LEU A 112 -35.99 5.41 -18.75
N GLN A 113 -35.26 6.11 -19.62
CA GLN A 113 -35.79 6.59 -20.89
C GLN A 113 -36.26 5.43 -21.77
N VAL A 114 -35.44 4.39 -21.98
CA VAL A 114 -35.82 3.20 -22.76
C VAL A 114 -37.05 2.51 -22.14
N TYR A 115 -37.06 2.38 -20.81
CA TYR A 115 -38.20 1.81 -20.09
C TYR A 115 -39.50 2.62 -20.30
N ARG A 116 -39.43 3.95 -20.23
CA ARG A 116 -40.59 4.83 -20.42
C ARG A 116 -41.15 4.73 -21.84
N HIS A 117 -40.31 4.67 -22.87
CA HIS A 117 -40.74 4.50 -24.26
C HIS A 117 -41.36 3.12 -24.52
N ASN A 118 -40.91 2.07 -23.80
CA ASN A 118 -41.31 0.68 -24.03
C ASN A 118 -42.08 0.04 -22.87
N ARG A 119 -42.84 0.82 -22.10
CA ARG A 119 -43.40 0.42 -20.79
C ARG A 119 -44.24 -0.87 -20.79
N GLN A 120 -44.88 -1.21 -21.90
CA GLN A 120 -45.68 -2.44 -22.01
C GLN A 120 -44.84 -3.70 -22.30
N ARG A 121 -43.66 -3.52 -22.90
CA ARG A 121 -42.79 -4.61 -23.36
C ARG A 121 -41.49 -4.72 -22.57
N ALA A 122 -41.19 -3.71 -21.75
CA ALA A 122 -40.02 -3.65 -20.88
C ALA A 122 -40.35 -4.05 -19.43
N SER A 123 -39.45 -4.79 -18.81
CA SER A 123 -39.47 -5.07 -17.38
C SER A 123 -38.14 -4.64 -16.77
N LEU A 124 -38.21 -3.85 -15.70
CA LEU A 124 -37.07 -3.42 -14.94
C LEU A 124 -36.86 -4.36 -13.74
N VAL A 125 -35.64 -4.79 -13.49
CA VAL A 125 -35.32 -5.75 -12.44
C VAL A 125 -34.04 -5.32 -11.70
N ASN A 126 -34.12 -5.29 -10.37
CA ASN A 126 -32.93 -5.15 -9.54
C ASN A 126 -32.17 -6.49 -9.50
N ILE A 127 -30.89 -6.44 -9.80
CA ILE A 127 -30.00 -7.61 -9.90
C ILE A 127 -29.88 -8.32 -8.54
N ASP A 128 -29.71 -7.57 -7.46
CA ASP A 128 -29.56 -8.13 -6.12
C ASP A 128 -30.85 -8.82 -5.65
N CYS A 129 -32.01 -8.27 -6.01
CA CYS A 129 -33.31 -8.89 -5.72
C CYS A 129 -33.53 -10.18 -6.53
N ALA A 130 -33.10 -10.20 -7.79
CA ALA A 130 -33.19 -11.40 -8.64
C ALA A 130 -32.31 -12.54 -8.10
N LEU A 131 -31.12 -12.21 -7.57
CA LEU A 131 -30.21 -13.17 -6.95
C LEU A 131 -30.69 -13.63 -5.56
N ALA A 132 -31.30 -12.75 -4.77
CA ALA A 132 -31.84 -13.10 -3.45
C ALA A 132 -33.07 -14.02 -3.54
N ALA A 133 -33.93 -13.83 -4.55
CA ALA A 133 -35.16 -14.60 -4.72
C ALA A 133 -35.29 -15.18 -6.15
N PRO A 134 -34.40 -16.12 -6.55
CA PRO A 134 -34.35 -16.63 -7.92
C PRO A 134 -35.64 -17.34 -8.34
N ALA A 135 -36.31 -18.04 -7.42
CA ALA A 135 -37.58 -18.72 -7.72
C ALA A 135 -38.72 -17.75 -8.08
N LEU A 136 -38.78 -16.58 -7.43
CA LEU A 136 -39.78 -15.55 -7.72
C LEU A 136 -39.47 -14.82 -9.02
N PHE A 137 -38.19 -14.55 -9.28
CA PHE A 137 -37.71 -14.02 -10.56
C PHE A 137 -38.13 -14.92 -11.71
N MET A 138 -37.86 -16.23 -11.60
CA MET A 138 -38.23 -17.20 -12.63
C MET A 138 -39.74 -17.30 -12.84
N LYS A 139 -40.54 -17.23 -11.78
CA LYS A 139 -42.01 -17.20 -11.86
C LYS A 139 -42.51 -15.95 -12.60
N ALA A 140 -41.92 -14.79 -12.32
CA ALA A 140 -42.30 -13.55 -12.98
C ALA A 140 -41.87 -13.51 -14.45
N CYS A 141 -40.68 -14.01 -14.76
CA CYS A 141 -40.18 -14.18 -16.11
C CYS A 141 -41.04 -15.15 -16.92
N HIS A 142 -41.50 -16.26 -16.34
CA HIS A 142 -42.46 -17.16 -16.98
C HIS A 142 -43.80 -16.46 -17.26
N LYS A 143 -44.35 -15.71 -16.30
CA LYS A 143 -45.64 -15.03 -16.44
C LYS A 143 -45.63 -13.93 -17.49
N ARG A 144 -44.55 -13.14 -17.58
CA ARG A 144 -44.43 -12.01 -18.52
C ARG A 144 -43.89 -12.41 -19.89
N PHE A 145 -42.96 -13.36 -19.93
CA PHE A 145 -42.22 -13.69 -21.15
C PHE A 145 -42.45 -15.12 -21.65
N GLY A 146 -43.34 -15.90 -21.02
CA GLY A 146 -43.64 -17.26 -21.49
C GLY A 146 -42.45 -18.23 -21.52
N LEU A 147 -41.35 -17.92 -20.83
CA LEU A 147 -40.16 -18.77 -20.75
C LEU A 147 -40.49 -20.12 -20.13
N LYS A 148 -39.88 -21.24 -20.54
CA LYS A 148 -40.26 -22.57 -20.03
C LYS A 148 -40.05 -22.64 -18.51
N LYS A 149 -40.97 -23.34 -17.82
CA LYS A 149 -40.88 -23.60 -16.37
C LYS A 149 -39.60 -24.41 -16.10
N ALA A 150 -38.55 -23.74 -15.67
CA ALA A 150 -37.35 -24.40 -15.18
C ALA A 150 -37.60 -24.90 -13.75
N LYS A 151 -36.98 -26.03 -13.41
CA LYS A 151 -36.93 -26.53 -12.03
C LYS A 151 -36.16 -25.48 -11.21
N PRO A 152 -36.66 -25.04 -10.03
CA PRO A 152 -35.91 -24.13 -9.20
C PRO A 152 -34.55 -24.76 -8.88
N PRO A 153 -33.44 -24.00 -8.95
CA PRO A 153 -32.13 -24.53 -8.63
C PRO A 153 -32.16 -25.16 -7.25
N HIS A 154 -31.63 -26.38 -7.15
CA HIS A 154 -31.38 -27.00 -5.85
C HIS A 154 -30.45 -26.06 -5.10
N SER A 155 -30.93 -25.55 -3.98
CA SER A 155 -30.18 -24.82 -2.96
C SER A 155 -28.79 -25.43 -2.81
N ASN A 156 -27.79 -24.75 -3.35
CA ASN A 156 -26.45 -24.74 -2.81
C ASN A 156 -25.65 -23.62 -3.44
N GLU A 157 -25.08 -22.80 -2.55
CA GLU A 157 -23.88 -22.02 -2.82
C GLU A 157 -24.02 -21.08 -4.02
N ALA A 158 -24.88 -20.07 -3.89
CA ALA A 158 -24.52 -18.75 -4.39
C ALA A 158 -23.29 -18.31 -3.59
N GLY A 159 -22.14 -18.87 -4.00
CA GLY A 159 -20.83 -18.57 -3.48
C GLY A 159 -20.74 -17.06 -3.48
N SER A 160 -20.65 -16.53 -2.28
CA SER A 160 -20.21 -15.19 -1.94
C SER A 160 -18.84 -14.96 -2.58
N LYS A 161 -18.80 -14.77 -3.89
CA LYS A 161 -17.98 -13.72 -4.47
C LYS A 161 -18.75 -12.43 -4.25
N ASN A 162 -18.95 -12.08 -2.98
CA ASN A 162 -19.04 -10.67 -2.63
C ASN A 162 -17.69 -10.13 -3.09
N THR A 163 -17.72 -9.53 -4.27
CA THR A 163 -16.66 -8.69 -4.80
C THR A 163 -16.07 -7.90 -3.65
N GLU A 164 -14.75 -7.95 -3.54
CA GLU A 164 -13.80 -7.54 -2.49
C GLU A 164 -13.91 -6.06 -2.07
N SER A 165 -15.13 -5.56 -1.95
CA SER A 165 -15.45 -4.19 -1.59
C SER A 165 -15.50 -4.17 -0.07
N SER A 166 -14.44 -3.63 0.55
CA SER A 166 -14.39 -3.39 1.98
C SER A 166 -15.68 -2.74 2.47
N ASP A 167 -16.18 -3.17 3.63
CA ASP A 167 -17.36 -2.59 4.31
C ASP A 167 -17.22 -1.06 4.45
N MET A 168 -15.98 -0.55 4.57
CA MET A 168 -15.68 0.88 4.60
C MET A 168 -16.03 1.58 3.27
N HIS A 169 -15.72 0.97 2.12
CA HIS A 169 -16.07 1.53 0.81
C HIS A 169 -17.58 1.54 0.61
N LEU A 170 -18.29 0.52 1.10
CA LEU A 170 -19.74 0.47 1.03
C LEU A 170 -20.39 1.56 1.90
N LEU A 171 -19.83 1.82 3.09
CA LEU A 171 -20.27 2.92 3.95
C LEU A 171 -20.05 4.30 3.29
N LEU A 172 -18.87 4.53 2.71
CA LEU A 172 -18.58 5.77 1.99
C LEU A 172 -19.51 5.93 0.79
N ALA A 173 -19.71 4.86 0.01
CA ALA A 173 -20.61 4.87 -1.14
C ALA A 173 -22.05 5.20 -0.74
N ALA A 174 -22.58 4.59 0.33
CA ALA A 174 -23.90 4.90 0.86
C ALA A 174 -24.01 6.38 1.27
N GLN A 175 -22.98 6.92 1.94
CA GLN A 175 -22.95 8.32 2.34
C GLN A 175 -22.90 9.28 1.14
N MET A 176 -22.14 8.95 0.10
CA MET A 176 -22.06 9.75 -1.13
C MET A 176 -23.41 9.79 -1.87
N VAL A 177 -24.08 8.64 -1.96
CA VAL A 177 -25.41 8.54 -2.57
C VAL A 177 -26.42 9.37 -1.77
N ALA A 178 -26.40 9.28 -0.43
CA ALA A 178 -27.29 10.05 0.44
C ALA A 178 -27.08 11.57 0.32
N GLN A 179 -25.87 12.03 0.04
CA GLN A 179 -25.56 13.45 -0.18
C GLN A 179 -25.98 13.95 -1.57
N SER A 180 -26.19 13.03 -2.52
CA SER A 180 -26.54 13.35 -3.90
C SER A 180 -28.05 13.24 -4.13
N ALA A 181 -28.77 14.35 -3.93
CA ALA A 181 -30.20 14.46 -4.23
C ALA A 181 -30.61 13.90 -5.62
N PRO A 182 -29.93 14.22 -6.75
CA PRO A 182 -30.33 13.68 -8.05
C PRO A 182 -30.17 12.16 -8.14
N THR A 183 -29.21 11.57 -7.42
CA THR A 183 -29.04 10.12 -7.38
C THR A 183 -30.20 9.48 -6.62
N SER A 184 -30.59 10.05 -5.48
CA SER A 184 -31.70 9.54 -4.68
C SER A 184 -33.03 9.55 -5.44
N GLU A 185 -33.29 10.58 -6.24
CA GLU A 185 -34.49 10.65 -7.09
C GLU A 185 -34.50 9.55 -8.17
N LEU A 186 -33.34 9.33 -8.82
CA LEU A 186 -33.20 8.28 -9.82
C LEU A 186 -33.37 6.87 -9.22
N ILE A 187 -32.83 6.63 -8.03
CA ILE A 187 -33.01 5.38 -7.29
C ILE A 187 -34.50 5.16 -7.03
N ALA A 188 -35.19 6.14 -6.45
CA ALA A 188 -36.62 6.03 -6.15
C ALA A 188 -37.46 5.75 -7.41
N GLU A 189 -37.11 6.36 -8.54
CA GLU A 189 -37.80 6.08 -9.80
C GLU A 189 -37.53 4.66 -10.34
N LEU A 190 -36.27 4.22 -10.32
CA LEU A 190 -35.90 2.85 -10.70
C LEU A 190 -36.65 1.83 -9.82
N GLU A 191 -36.72 2.07 -8.51
CA GLU A 191 -37.40 1.20 -7.56
C GLU A 191 -38.90 1.13 -7.84
N ALA A 192 -39.55 2.28 -8.05
CA ALA A 192 -40.96 2.34 -8.40
C ALA A 192 -41.30 1.64 -9.73
N GLY A 193 -40.35 1.64 -10.68
CA GLY A 193 -40.47 0.93 -11.96
C GLY A 193 -40.10 -0.55 -11.92
N SER A 194 -39.39 -0.98 -10.87
CA SER A 194 -38.82 -2.32 -10.75
C SER A 194 -39.87 -3.38 -10.42
N LEU A 195 -39.61 -4.61 -10.84
CA LEU A 195 -40.45 -5.74 -10.55
C LEU A 195 -40.34 -6.12 -9.06
N PRO A 196 -41.45 -6.21 -8.30
CA PRO A 196 -41.42 -6.56 -6.89
C PRO A 196 -41.13 -8.07 -6.74
N LEU A 197 -39.87 -8.41 -6.54
CA LEU A 197 -39.40 -9.79 -6.39
C LEU A 197 -39.21 -10.18 -4.93
N ALA A 198 -38.55 -9.32 -4.16
CA ALA A 198 -38.28 -9.48 -2.75
C ALA A 198 -38.15 -8.09 -2.11
N GLU A 199 -38.19 -8.01 -0.79
CA GLU A 199 -37.67 -6.84 -0.09
C GLU A 199 -36.21 -6.65 -0.48
N GLN A 200 -35.82 -5.39 -0.68
CA GLN A 200 -34.47 -5.11 -1.11
C GLN A 200 -33.48 -5.61 -0.06
N PRO A 201 -32.42 -6.33 -0.45
CA PRO A 201 -31.34 -6.61 0.47
C PRO A 201 -30.70 -5.28 0.85
N GLU A 202 -30.92 -4.86 2.10
CA GLU A 202 -30.19 -3.74 2.68
C GLU A 202 -28.70 -4.12 2.74
N PRO A 203 -27.79 -3.19 2.39
CA PRO A 203 -26.37 -3.43 2.57
C PRO A 203 -26.10 -3.65 4.06
N ASN A 204 -25.74 -4.87 4.44
CA ASN A 204 -25.37 -5.19 5.81
C ASN A 204 -23.95 -4.65 6.07
N ILE A 205 -23.88 -3.40 6.52
CA ILE A 205 -22.62 -2.76 6.90
C ILE A 205 -22.31 -3.13 8.34
N ASN A 206 -21.25 -3.90 8.57
CA ASN A 206 -20.80 -4.21 9.91
C ASN A 206 -19.99 -3.04 10.51
N CYS A 207 -20.69 -2.06 11.09
CA CYS A 207 -20.06 -0.90 11.71
C CYS A 207 -19.05 -1.27 12.81
N GLN A 208 -19.26 -2.39 13.51
CA GLN A 208 -18.35 -2.86 14.54
C GLN A 208 -17.03 -3.33 13.93
N GLN A 209 -17.08 -4.05 12.82
CA GLN A 209 -15.87 -4.47 12.09
C GLN A 209 -15.10 -3.26 11.57
N ILE A 210 -15.78 -2.31 10.93
CA ILE A 210 -15.14 -1.06 10.44
C ILE A 210 -14.43 -0.32 11.58
N HIS A 211 -15.07 -0.23 12.76
CA HIS A 211 -14.45 0.42 13.91
C HIS A 211 -13.21 -0.32 14.43
N GLN A 212 -13.26 -1.66 14.46
CA GLN A 212 -12.11 -2.49 14.84
C GLN A 212 -10.95 -2.32 13.85
N ASP A 213 -11.24 -2.32 12.56
CA ASP A 213 -10.25 -2.11 11.50
C ASP A 213 -9.61 -0.72 11.62
N TYR A 214 -10.42 0.32 11.86
CA TYR A 214 -9.93 1.68 12.10
C TYR A 214 -9.02 1.77 13.34
N GLN A 215 -9.40 1.13 14.45
CA GLN A 215 -8.56 1.06 15.64
C GLN A 215 -7.25 0.32 15.36
N ALA A 216 -7.28 -0.78 14.61
CA ALA A 216 -6.09 -1.54 14.26
C ALA A 216 -5.11 -0.72 13.41
N VAL A 217 -5.60 -0.03 12.38
CA VAL A 217 -4.80 0.87 11.54
C VAL A 217 -4.20 2.01 12.38
N THR A 218 -4.98 2.58 13.30
CA THR A 218 -4.50 3.65 14.18
C THR A 218 -3.39 3.15 15.13
N ARG A 219 -3.52 1.93 15.66
CA ARG A 219 -2.48 1.31 16.50
C ARG A 219 -1.20 1.08 15.70
N GLN A 220 -1.30 0.50 14.50
CA GLN A 220 -0.15 0.29 13.63
C GLN A 220 0.54 1.60 13.24
N ALA A 221 -0.22 2.66 12.98
CA ALA A 221 0.34 3.97 12.68
C ALA A 221 1.12 4.55 13.86
N ASN A 222 0.64 4.35 15.09
CA ASN A 222 1.34 4.77 16.31
C ASN A 222 2.60 3.92 16.56
N GLU A 223 2.50 2.59 16.44
CA GLU A 223 3.66 1.68 16.56
C GLU A 223 4.75 2.03 15.54
N LEU A 224 4.36 2.32 14.29
CA LEU A 224 5.30 2.71 13.23
C LEU A 224 5.96 4.06 13.54
N LYS A 225 5.24 4.97 14.21
CA LYS A 225 5.80 6.24 14.67
C LYS A 225 6.80 6.02 15.81
N GLU A 226 6.46 5.22 16.81
CA GLU A 226 7.35 4.87 17.93
C GLU A 226 8.63 4.20 17.42
N VAL A 227 8.52 3.23 16.50
CA VAL A 227 9.68 2.57 15.88
C VAL A 227 10.56 3.54 15.10
N LYS A 228 9.97 4.56 14.45
CA LYS A 228 10.74 5.61 13.77
C LYS A 228 11.50 6.48 14.78
N GLU A 229 10.84 6.90 15.85
CA GLU A 229 11.46 7.70 16.92
C GLU A 229 12.60 6.92 17.60
N GLU A 230 12.41 5.62 17.86
CA GLU A 230 13.46 4.74 18.39
C GLU A 230 14.66 4.60 17.42
N ASN A 231 14.39 4.48 16.12
CA ASN A 231 15.43 4.40 15.11
C ASN A 231 16.25 5.71 15.03
N GLU A 232 15.58 6.86 15.06
CA GLU A 232 16.24 8.16 15.11
C GLU A 232 17.10 8.32 16.36
N LEU A 233 16.61 7.88 17.53
CA LEU A 233 17.39 7.89 18.77
C LEU A 233 18.61 6.97 18.69
N LEU A 234 18.47 5.76 18.15
CA LEU A 234 19.58 4.82 17.98
C LEU A 234 20.63 5.37 17.01
N LEU A 235 20.22 6.05 15.94
CA LEU A 235 21.14 6.72 15.02
C LEU A 235 21.95 7.82 15.73
N LEU A 236 21.31 8.62 16.58
CA LEU A 236 22.01 9.62 17.39
C LEU A 236 23.03 8.99 18.35
N GLN A 237 22.64 7.91 19.03
CA GLN A 237 23.55 7.19 19.92
C GLN A 237 24.74 6.58 19.16
N LEU A 238 24.50 6.05 17.96
CA LEU A 238 25.57 5.53 17.11
C LEU A 238 26.57 6.61 16.71
N HIS A 239 26.08 7.80 16.32
CA HIS A 239 26.94 8.94 16.01
C HIS A 239 27.77 9.38 17.21
N GLN A 240 27.17 9.46 18.40
CA GLN A 240 27.92 9.82 19.60
C GLN A 240 29.06 8.81 19.89
N VAL A 241 28.77 7.50 19.80
CA VAL A 241 29.78 6.46 20.01
C VAL A 241 30.88 6.52 18.95
N GLN A 242 30.55 6.84 17.70
CA GLN A 242 31.54 7.06 16.63
C GLN A 242 32.46 8.23 16.97
N GLU A 243 31.93 9.37 17.38
CA GLU A 243 32.71 10.55 17.78
C GLU A 243 33.63 10.24 18.97
N GLU A 244 33.13 9.53 19.98
CA GLU A 244 33.93 9.12 21.14
C GLU A 244 35.09 8.19 20.71
N LEU A 245 34.82 7.20 19.85
CA LEU A 245 35.85 6.29 19.33
C LEU A 245 36.91 7.02 18.51
N GLU A 246 36.51 7.97 17.67
CA GLU A 246 37.45 8.81 16.92
C GLU A 246 38.34 9.63 17.86
N SER A 247 37.75 10.20 18.92
CA SER A 247 38.50 10.95 19.93
C SER A 247 39.55 10.09 20.65
N TYR A 248 39.18 8.87 21.05
CA TYR A 248 40.10 7.93 21.69
C TYR A 248 41.21 7.49 20.75
N TYR A 249 40.88 7.23 19.48
CA TYR A 249 41.85 6.85 18.47
C TYR A 249 42.90 7.95 18.27
N LEU A 250 42.48 9.20 18.13
CA LEU A 250 43.39 10.36 18.00
C LEU A 250 44.25 10.56 19.26
N GLN A 251 43.67 10.40 20.46
CA GLN A 251 44.42 10.47 21.71
C GLN A 251 45.51 9.40 21.76
N LEU A 252 45.17 8.14 21.48
CA LEU A 252 46.11 7.03 21.49
C LEU A 252 47.24 7.24 20.48
N GLN A 253 46.93 7.75 19.28
CA GLN A 253 47.93 8.08 18.28
C GLN A 253 48.89 9.16 18.79
N SER A 254 48.38 10.22 19.42
CA SER A 254 49.20 11.29 19.99
C SER A 254 50.10 10.79 21.14
N GLU A 255 49.60 9.88 21.98
CA GLU A 255 50.39 9.29 23.05
C GLU A 255 51.48 8.37 22.51
N GLN A 256 51.19 7.59 21.46
CA GLN A 256 52.20 6.78 20.81
C GLN A 256 53.32 7.63 20.21
N GLU A 257 53.00 8.78 19.60
CA GLU A 257 54.00 9.72 19.11
C GLU A 257 54.87 10.29 20.24
N LYS A 258 54.25 10.74 21.33
CA LYS A 258 54.98 11.20 22.53
C LYS A 258 55.87 10.10 23.11
N HIS A 259 55.38 8.87 23.19
CA HIS A 259 56.16 7.74 23.67
C HIS A 259 57.33 7.42 22.73
N ARG A 260 57.16 7.56 21.41
CA ARG A 260 58.27 7.42 20.44
C ARG A 260 59.32 8.51 20.65
N GLN A 261 58.90 9.77 20.80
CA GLN A 261 59.78 10.91 21.06
C GLN A 261 60.57 10.75 22.37
N ALA A 262 59.87 10.44 23.46
CA ALA A 262 60.51 10.19 24.76
C ALA A 262 61.49 9.02 24.69
N LYS A 263 61.18 7.96 23.94
CA LYS A 263 62.09 6.82 23.73
C LYS A 263 63.35 7.22 22.95
N SER A 264 63.23 8.08 21.94
CA SER A 264 64.41 8.61 21.23
C SER A 264 65.27 9.50 22.12
N GLU A 265 64.67 10.41 22.89
CA GLU A 265 65.38 11.28 23.83
C GLU A 265 66.11 10.46 24.91
N LEU A 266 65.46 9.45 25.46
CA LEU A 266 66.06 8.54 26.44
C LEU A 266 67.25 7.78 25.82
N ALA A 267 67.17 7.39 24.55
CA ALA A 267 68.29 6.77 23.85
C ALA A 267 69.46 7.73 23.64
N GLU A 268 69.20 9.01 23.35
CA GLU A 268 70.22 10.06 23.22
C GLU A 268 70.89 10.37 24.56
N LEU A 269 70.12 10.65 25.59
CA LEU A 269 70.63 10.88 26.95
C LEU A 269 71.46 9.70 27.46
N LYS A 270 71.06 8.45 27.16
CA LYS A 270 71.87 7.27 27.48
C LYS A 270 73.21 7.26 26.74
N LYS A 271 73.26 7.70 25.48
CA LYS A 271 74.52 7.83 24.72
C LYS A 271 75.40 8.92 25.34
N GLU A 272 74.83 10.05 25.71
CA GLU A 272 75.55 11.14 26.39
C GLU A 272 76.10 10.71 27.75
N GLN A 273 75.28 10.05 28.57
CA GLN A 273 75.70 9.52 29.86
C GLN A 273 76.87 8.53 29.71
N LYS A 274 76.84 7.67 28.69
CA LYS A 274 77.98 6.78 28.37
C LYS A 274 79.22 7.56 27.96
N ARG A 275 79.10 8.61 27.13
CA ARG A 275 80.21 9.49 26.74
C ARG A 275 80.82 10.20 27.95
N HIS A 276 79.98 10.78 28.81
CA HIS A 276 80.42 11.43 30.05
C HIS A 276 81.10 10.44 30.99
N LYS A 277 80.54 9.24 31.18
CA LYS A 277 81.15 8.19 32.01
C LYS A 277 82.51 7.74 31.45
N ALA A 278 82.62 7.57 30.14
CA ALA A 278 83.90 7.27 29.49
C ALA A 278 84.93 8.40 29.69
N LYS A 279 84.50 9.66 29.60
CA LYS A 279 85.35 10.84 29.84
C LYS A 279 85.81 10.93 31.30
N VAL A 280 84.92 10.68 32.26
CA VAL A 280 85.26 10.59 33.69
C VAL A 280 86.28 9.47 33.93
N ASN A 281 86.04 8.29 33.37
CA ASN A 281 86.99 7.17 33.48
C ASN A 281 88.35 7.50 32.85
N GLN A 282 88.37 8.18 31.70
CA GLN A 282 89.61 8.62 31.05
C GLN A 282 90.36 9.66 31.89
N LEU A 283 89.65 10.64 32.45
CA LEU A 283 90.21 11.65 33.35
C LEU A 283 90.77 11.00 34.63
N ASN A 284 90.02 10.08 35.24
CA ASN A 284 90.50 9.33 36.40
C ASN A 284 91.75 8.50 36.07
N GLY A 285 91.78 7.83 34.91
CA GLY A 285 92.97 7.10 34.46
C GLY A 285 94.17 8.01 34.12
N ARG A 286 93.94 9.27 33.74
CA ARG A 286 95.00 10.29 33.59
C ARG A 286 95.49 10.77 34.95
N ILE A 287 94.60 11.01 35.90
CA ILE A 287 94.95 11.39 37.28
C ILE A 287 95.81 10.28 37.91
N ASP A 288 95.40 9.02 37.79
CA ASP A 288 96.16 7.88 38.33
C ASP A 288 97.54 7.74 37.66
N ARG A 289 97.62 7.92 36.34
CA ARG A 289 98.92 7.97 35.62
C ARG A 289 99.81 9.13 36.07
N LEU A 290 99.24 10.31 36.27
CA LEU A 290 99.97 11.47 36.79
C LEU A 290 100.44 11.22 38.22
N GLN A 291 99.61 10.62 39.09
CA GLN A 291 100.00 10.25 40.45
C GLN A 291 101.13 9.21 40.48
N LYS A 292 101.17 8.30 39.50
CA LYS A 292 102.20 7.26 39.39
C LYS A 292 103.47 7.71 38.66
N SER A 293 103.46 8.83 37.92
CA SER A 293 104.63 9.31 37.19
C SER A 293 105.73 9.84 38.11
N THR A 294 106.99 9.67 37.70
CA THR A 294 108.19 10.04 38.47
C THR A 294 108.21 11.53 38.83
N SER A 295 107.69 12.40 37.97
CA SER A 295 107.54 13.84 38.21
C SER A 295 106.60 14.21 39.37
N TRP A 296 105.56 13.41 39.65
CA TRP A 296 104.67 13.60 40.81
C TRP A 296 105.25 13.04 42.10
N LYS A 297 106.04 11.97 42.02
CA LYS A 297 106.82 11.44 43.15
C LYS A 297 107.96 12.40 43.56
N ILE A 298 108.58 13.09 42.60
CA ILE A 298 109.64 14.09 42.86
C ILE A 298 109.06 15.39 43.48
N THR A 299 107.84 15.79 43.13
CA THR A 299 107.18 16.99 43.70
C THR A 299 106.28 16.71 44.92
N ALA A 300 106.12 15.44 45.32
CA ALA A 300 105.39 15.04 46.53
C ALA A 300 105.90 15.70 47.83
N PRO A 301 107.22 15.78 48.12
CA PRO A 301 107.70 16.47 49.32
C PRO A 301 107.41 17.98 49.31
N MET A 302 107.45 18.63 48.14
CA MET A 302 107.11 20.06 47.99
C MET A 302 105.62 20.35 48.25
N ARG A 303 104.71 19.41 47.95
CA ARG A 303 103.27 19.57 48.26
C ARG A 303 102.91 19.35 49.72
N GLY A 304 103.71 18.56 50.45
CA GLY A 304 103.60 18.46 51.91
C GLY A 304 103.90 19.80 52.59
N LEU A 305 104.89 20.54 52.10
CA LEU A 305 105.27 21.87 52.61
C LEU A 305 104.23 22.96 52.31
N VAL A 306 103.54 22.91 51.17
CA VAL A 306 102.48 23.89 50.83
C VAL A 306 101.22 23.74 51.70
N LYS A 307 100.94 22.54 52.26
CA LYS A 307 99.85 22.36 53.23
C LYS A 307 100.11 23.01 54.59
N LEU A 308 101.35 23.37 54.90
CA LEU A 308 101.68 24.12 56.13
C LEU A 308 101.45 25.65 56.00
N VAL A 309 101.12 26.17 54.80
CA VAL A 309 101.07 27.63 54.55
C VAL A 309 99.69 28.09 54.04
N LYS A 310 98.59 27.41 54.38
CA LYS A 310 97.25 27.99 54.17
C LYS A 310 96.74 28.69 55.42
N PRO A 311 96.64 30.04 55.42
CA PRO A 311 96.06 30.78 56.52
C PRO A 311 94.54 30.62 56.53
N ALA A 312 93.99 30.54 57.74
CA ALA A 312 92.57 30.63 58.02
C ALA A 312 91.96 31.90 57.39
N ARG A 313 90.86 31.73 56.66
CA ARG A 313 89.91 32.81 56.42
C ARG A 313 88.52 32.38 56.85
N LYS A 314 87.92 33.33 57.56
CA LYS A 314 86.77 33.26 58.46
C LYS A 314 85.45 33.04 57.72
N ALA A 315 84.47 32.60 58.50
CA ALA A 315 83.04 32.61 58.27
C ALA A 315 82.50 33.95 57.73
N THR A 316 81.37 33.89 57.00
CA THR A 316 80.12 34.63 57.29
C THR A 316 79.04 34.33 56.24
N SER A 317 77.84 34.09 56.78
CA SER A 317 76.48 34.15 56.20
C SER A 317 75.99 33.04 55.29
#